data_AF-A0A4Z0K412-F1
#
_entry.id   AF-A0A4Z0K412-F1
#
_cell.length_a   1.000
_cell.length_b   1.000
_cell.length_c   1.000
_cell.angle_alpha   90.00
_cell.angle_beta   90.00
_cell.angle_gamma   90.00
#
_symmetry.space_group_name_H-M   'P 1'
#
loop_
_entity.id
_entity.type
_entity.pdbx_description
1 polymer ?
#
loop_
_entity_poly.entity_id
_entity_poly.type
_entity_poly.pdbx_seq_one_letter_code
_entity_poly.pdbx_strand_id
1 'polypeptide(L)'
;MILQRAHSVAASPREQFSDGTPVYDAASMTVIRLAALTERAEFGPWLESLTAEEVAGIRAMNNIIVYSGYATVDDEVFWETVTERIPEIVERLQRH
;
A
#
# COMPACT_ATOMS: atom_id res chain seq x y z
N MET A 1 -12.01 2.07 -3.20
CA MET A 1 -11.84 1.08 -2.10
C MET A 1 -10.43 1.13 -1.49
N ILE A 2 -9.35 1.15 -2.28
CA ILE A 2 -7.95 1.26 -1.76
C ILE A 2 -7.73 2.60 -1.06
N LEU A 3 -7.99 3.73 -1.74
CA LEU A 3 -7.83 5.08 -1.18
C LEU A 3 -8.61 5.28 0.14
N GLN A 4 -9.88 4.86 0.16
CA GLN A 4 -10.70 4.93 1.37
C GLN A 4 -10.11 4.13 2.55
N ARG A 5 -9.50 2.97 2.29
CA ARG A 5 -8.84 2.19 3.34
C ARG A 5 -7.56 2.86 3.82
N ALA A 6 -6.75 3.40 2.92
CA ALA A 6 -5.57 4.17 3.27
C ALA A 6 -5.92 5.36 4.17
N HIS A 7 -6.98 6.12 3.83
CA HIS A 7 -7.49 7.20 4.69
C HIS A 7 -8.02 6.70 6.04
N SER A 8 -8.65 5.53 6.09
CA SER A 8 -9.09 4.92 7.36
C SER A 8 -7.92 4.54 8.26
N VAL A 9 -6.82 4.07 7.68
CA VAL A 9 -5.57 3.79 8.41
C VAL A 9 -4.98 5.11 8.91
N ALA A 10 -4.89 6.13 8.06
CA ALA A 10 -4.37 7.47 8.42
C ALA A 10 -5.21 8.17 9.50
N ALA A 11 -6.51 7.87 9.58
CA ALA A 11 -7.41 8.39 10.62
C ALA A 11 -7.30 7.64 11.96
N SER A 12 -6.57 6.52 12.00
CA SER A 12 -6.35 5.75 13.23
C SER A 12 -5.19 6.34 14.04
N PRO A 13 -5.16 6.19 15.37
CA PRO A 13 -3.98 6.57 16.15
C PRO A 13 -2.76 5.73 15.76
N ARG A 14 -1.60 6.36 15.62
CA ARG A 14 -0.34 5.68 15.26
C ARG A 14 0.01 4.55 16.22
N GLU A 15 -0.35 4.68 17.50
CA GLU A 15 -0.11 3.69 18.55
C GLU A 15 -0.91 2.41 18.38
N GLN A 16 -1.99 2.44 17.58
CA GLN A 16 -2.77 1.26 17.22
C GLN A 16 -2.22 0.54 15.99
N PHE A 17 -1.21 1.12 15.34
CA PHE A 17 -0.55 0.53 14.19
C PHE A 17 0.62 -0.34 14.65
N SER A 18 0.29 -1.60 14.89
CA SER A 18 1.22 -2.66 15.22
C SER A 18 0.68 -3.97 14.67
N ASP A 19 1.59 -4.91 14.45
CA ASP A 19 1.23 -6.21 13.91
C ASP A 19 0.13 -6.93 14.74
N GLY A 20 -0.79 -7.59 14.04
CA GLY A 20 -1.96 -8.26 14.60
C GLY A 20 -3.14 -7.35 14.94
N THR A 21 -3.06 -6.02 14.72
CA THR A 21 -4.21 -5.14 14.90
C THR A 21 -5.06 -5.01 13.63
N PRO A 22 -6.36 -4.68 13.76
CA PRO A 22 -7.21 -4.43 12.59
C PRO A 22 -6.71 -3.29 11.69
N VAL A 23 -5.99 -2.31 12.24
CA VAL A 23 -5.42 -1.19 11.48
C VAL A 23 -4.27 -1.69 10.60
N TYR A 24 -3.41 -2.56 11.15
CA TYR A 24 -2.32 -3.18 10.42
C TYR A 24 -2.83 -4.12 9.31
N ASP A 25 -3.86 -4.92 9.59
CA ASP A 25 -4.52 -5.76 8.59
C ASP A 25 -5.11 -4.93 7.44
N ALA A 26 -5.75 -3.81 7.77
CA ALA A 26 -6.31 -2.90 6.77
C ALA A 26 -5.21 -2.29 5.89
N ALA A 27 -4.06 -1.95 6.47
CA ALA A 27 -2.89 -1.44 5.77
C ALA A 27 -2.27 -2.50 4.85
N SER A 28 -2.07 -3.72 5.35
CA SER A 28 -1.59 -4.87 4.58
C SER A 28 -2.48 -5.15 3.37
N MET A 29 -3.80 -5.19 3.58
CA MET A 29 -4.76 -5.37 2.50
C MET A 29 -4.77 -4.22 1.49
N THR A 30 -4.38 -3.01 1.90
CA THR A 30 -4.25 -1.86 0.99
C THR A 30 -3.06 -2.05 0.05
N VAL A 31 -1.90 -2.45 0.58
CA VAL A 31 -0.70 -2.76 -0.22
C VAL A 31 -0.96 -3.93 -1.15
N ILE A 32 -1.49 -5.05 -0.63
CA ILE A 32 -1.74 -6.27 -1.42
C ILE A 32 -2.63 -5.96 -2.63
N ARG A 33 -3.70 -5.19 -2.42
CA ARG A 33 -4.61 -4.82 -3.51
C ARG A 33 -3.97 -3.89 -4.51
N LEU A 34 -3.18 -2.92 -4.07
CA LEU A 34 -2.48 -2.02 -4.98
C LEU A 34 -1.45 -2.79 -5.81
N ALA A 35 -0.67 -3.67 -5.19
CA ALA A 35 0.30 -4.51 -5.88
C ALA A 35 -0.36 -5.41 -6.92
N ALA A 36 -1.48 -6.05 -6.58
CA ALA A 36 -2.26 -6.85 -7.52
C ALA A 36 -2.73 -6.05 -8.74
N LEU A 37 -3.02 -4.75 -8.61
CA LEU A 37 -3.33 -3.90 -9.76
C LEU A 37 -2.11 -3.73 -10.67
N THR A 38 -0.91 -3.58 -10.09
CA THR A 38 0.33 -3.43 -10.87
C THR A 38 0.68 -4.65 -11.71
N GLU A 39 0.15 -5.82 -11.38
CA GLU A 39 0.44 -7.10 -12.06
C GLU A 39 -0.52 -7.41 -13.21
N ARG A 40 -1.64 -6.68 -13.30
CA ARG A 40 -2.68 -6.90 -14.30
C ARG A 40 -2.41 -6.08 -15.55
N ALA A 41 -2.23 -6.75 -16.68
CA ALA A 41 -1.94 -6.12 -17.98
C ALA A 41 -2.98 -5.07 -18.40
N GLU A 42 -4.24 -5.26 -18.03
CA GLU A 42 -5.34 -4.31 -18.25
C GLU A 42 -5.15 -2.95 -17.57
N PHE A 43 -4.34 -2.85 -16.51
CA PHE A 43 -3.98 -1.59 -15.86
C PHE A 43 -2.74 -0.93 -16.45
N GLY A 44 -2.10 -1.53 -17.47
CA GLY A 44 -0.89 -1.02 -18.12
C GLY A 44 -0.92 0.49 -18.42
N PRO A 45 -1.96 1.02 -19.09
CA PRO A 45 -2.07 2.46 -19.38
C PRO A 45 -2.08 3.36 -18.13
N TRP A 46 -2.70 2.91 -17.03
CA TRP A 46 -2.71 3.66 -15.77
C TRP A 46 -1.34 3.62 -15.08
N LEU A 47 -0.60 2.51 -15.21
CA LEU A 47 0.75 2.38 -14.64
C LEU A 47 1.78 3.26 -15.34
N GLU A 48 1.54 3.74 -16.57
CA GLU A 48 2.40 4.73 -17.24
C GLU A 48 2.49 6.05 -16.46
N SER A 49 1.49 6.33 -15.62
CA SER A 49 1.49 7.48 -14.73
C SER A 49 2.39 7.33 -13.51
N LEU A 50 2.96 6.13 -13.28
CA LEU A 50 3.85 5.80 -12.16
C LEU A 50 5.28 5.62 -12.63
N THR A 51 6.23 5.88 -11.75
CA THR A 51 7.64 5.58 -12.02
C THR A 51 7.91 4.08 -11.84
N ALA A 52 8.96 3.58 -12.49
CA ALA A 52 9.40 2.20 -12.31
C ALA A 52 9.79 1.90 -10.85
N GLU A 53 10.30 2.90 -10.12
CA GLU A 53 10.64 2.80 -8.71
C GLU A 53 9.39 2.68 -7.82
N GLU A 54 8.34 3.45 -8.09
CA GLU A 54 7.06 3.35 -7.38
C GLU A 54 6.45 1.95 -7.54
N VAL A 55 6.44 1.42 -8.78
CA VAL A 55 5.93 0.07 -9.06
C VAL A 55 6.78 -1.00 -8.36
N ALA A 56 8.11 -0.87 -8.42
CA ALA A 56 9.02 -1.80 -7.75
C ALA A 56 8.84 -1.77 -6.23
N GLY A 57 8.70 -0.58 -5.63
CA GLY A 57 8.48 -0.40 -4.20
C GLY A 57 7.17 -1.03 -3.71
N ILE A 58 6.07 -0.82 -4.44
CA ILE A 58 4.77 -1.44 -4.13
C ILE A 58 4.87 -2.97 -4.14
N ARG A 59 5.51 -3.54 -5.17
CA ARG A 59 5.67 -5.00 -5.28
C ARG A 59 6.62 -5.55 -4.22
N ALA A 60 7.69 -4.84 -3.91
CA ALA A 60 8.62 -5.22 -2.84
C ALA A 60 7.91 -5.26 -1.49
N MET A 61 7.14 -4.22 -1.16
CA MET A 61 6.35 -4.16 0.08
C MET A 61 5.33 -5.30 0.15
N ASN A 62 4.62 -5.58 -0.95
CA ASN A 62 3.68 -6.71 -1.02
C ASN A 62 4.39 -8.05 -0.82
N ASN A 63 5.57 -8.25 -1.41
CA ASN A 63 6.33 -9.48 -1.23
C ASN A 63 6.73 -9.68 0.25
N ILE A 64 7.07 -8.60 0.96
CA ILE A 64 7.38 -8.68 2.40
C ILE A 64 6.10 -9.03 3.19
N ILE A 65 4.98 -8.37 2.91
CA ILE A 65 3.70 -8.64 3.61
C ILE A 65 3.19 -10.06 3.37
N VAL A 66 3.32 -10.59 2.14
CA VAL A 66 2.73 -11.87 1.75
C VAL A 66 3.61 -13.07 2.11
N TYR A 67 4.92 -12.98 1.88
CA TYR A 67 5.80 -14.15 1.96
C TYR A 67 6.62 -14.23 3.23
N SER A 68 6.96 -13.09 3.83
CA SER A 68 7.59 -13.11 5.13
C SER A 68 6.52 -13.01 6.18
N GLY A 69 6.02 -14.17 6.59
CA GLY A 69 4.94 -14.31 7.56
C GLY A 69 5.04 -13.40 8.77
N TYR A 70 6.25 -12.94 9.17
CA TYR A 70 6.53 -11.83 10.09
C TYR A 70 7.98 -11.34 9.94
N ALA A 71 8.49 -11.07 8.73
CA ALA A 71 9.71 -10.24 8.65
C ALA A 71 9.28 -8.82 8.98
N THR A 72 9.97 -8.20 9.93
CA THR A 72 9.66 -6.85 10.41
C THR A 72 9.85 -5.86 9.28
N VAL A 73 8.77 -5.60 8.54
CA VAL A 73 8.56 -4.29 7.95
C VAL A 73 8.69 -3.30 9.10
N ASP A 74 9.53 -2.30 8.92
CA ASP A 74 9.62 -1.21 9.88
C ASP A 74 8.23 -0.54 9.94
N ASP A 75 7.58 -0.59 11.11
CA ASP A 75 6.23 -0.08 11.29
C ASP A 75 6.11 1.40 10.93
N GLU A 76 7.19 2.18 11.09
CA GLU A 76 7.20 3.58 10.68
C GLU A 76 7.24 3.73 9.18
N VAL A 77 8.13 3.00 8.51
CA VAL A 77 8.19 2.98 7.04
C VAL A 77 6.85 2.50 6.46
N PHE A 78 6.21 1.53 7.09
CA PHE A 78 4.92 1.02 6.63
C PHE A 78 3.79 2.02 6.84
N TRP A 79 3.77 2.64 8.02
CA TRP A 79 2.83 3.69 8.36
C TRP A 79 2.91 4.82 7.34
N GLU A 80 4.09 5.39 7.13
CA GLU A 80 4.32 6.46 6.14
C GLU A 80 3.91 6.01 4.73
N THR A 81 4.28 4.79 4.34
CA THR A 81 3.93 4.25 3.02
C THR A 81 2.41 4.19 2.82
N VAL A 82 1.66 3.70 3.81
CA VAL A 82 0.21 3.49 3.68
C VAL A 82 -0.59 4.77 3.90
N THR A 83 -0.12 5.67 4.76
CA THR A 83 -0.86 6.89 5.13
C THR A 83 -0.52 8.09 4.26
N GLU A 84 0.63 8.09 3.60
CA GLU A 84 1.07 9.21 2.75
C GLU A 84 1.27 8.78 1.30
N ARG A 85 2.18 7.83 1.04
CA ARG A 85 2.60 7.49 -0.33
C ARG A 85 1.51 6.81 -1.15
N ILE A 86 0.82 5.84 -0.57
CA ILE A 86 -0.24 5.11 -1.27
C ILE A 86 -1.42 6.03 -1.65
N PRO A 87 -1.94 6.88 -0.76
CA PRO A 87 -2.95 7.88 -1.12
C PRO A 87 -2.54 8.71 -2.35
N GLU A 88 -1.33 9.29 -2.34
CA GLU A 88 -0.83 10.09 -3.47
C GLU A 88 -0.81 9.31 -4.80
N ILE A 89 -0.31 8.07 -4.76
CA ILE A 89 -0.24 7.18 -5.92
C ILE A 89 -1.66 6.85 -6.42
N VAL A 90 -2.56 6.47 -5.52
CA VAL A 90 -3.93 6.07 -5.90
C VAL A 90 -4.73 7.26 -6.43
N GLU A 91 -4.52 8.46 -5.88
CA GLU A 91 -5.14 9.70 -6.39
C GLU A 91 -4.60 10.10 -7.76
N ARG A 92 -3.32 9.84 -8.07
CA ARG A 92 -2.78 9.99 -9.43
C ARG A 92 -3.43 9.01 -10.39
N LEU A 93 -3.54 7.73 -10.00
CA LEU A 93 -4.17 6.69 -10.82
C LEU A 93 -5.65 6.98 -11.10
N GLN A 94 -6.38 7.60 -10.16
CA GLN A 94 -7.80 7.96 -10.34
C GLN A 94 -8.04 9.17 -11.27
N ARG A 95 -7.00 9.97 -11.54
CA ARG A 95 -7.08 11.13 -12.42
C ARG A 95 -6.86 10.78 -13.91
N HIS A 96 -6.50 9.54 -14.19
CA HIS A 96 -6.34 8.97 -15.53
C HIS A 96 -7.58 8.22 -15.98
#